data_AF-I3EHZ6-F1
#
_entry.id   AF-I3EHZ6-F1
#
_cell.length_a   1.000
_cell.length_b   1.000
_cell.length_c   1.000
_cell.angle_alpha   90.00
_cell.angle_beta   90.00
_cell.angle_gamma   90.00
#
_symmetry.space_group_name_H-M   'P 1'
#
loop_
_entity.id
_entity.type
_entity.pdbx_description
1 polymer ?
#
loop_
_entity_poly.entity_id
_entity_poly.type
_entity_poly.pdbx_seq_one_letter_code
_entity_poly.pdbx_strand_id
1 'polypeptide(L)'
;MCRNKSTPQEVSSTARNRDRRHNPINPIKDPRFFNKEVNPIYLADNYSFLYDKEKEILKERQNKGDNVQKEMERIEARNKLLYVKRNEQQEKQKELERVKEGKKPFYISRKQAKVAQAMYTAQNKGAEYLINRLKKKQKERDNKSRSIYE
;
A
#
# COMPACT_ATOMS: atom_id res chain seq x y z
N MET A 1 -44.88 -12.26 -42.15
CA MET A 1 -43.49 -12.54 -41.75
C MET A 1 -43.20 -11.80 -40.44
N CYS A 2 -43.45 -12.44 -39.30
CA CYS A 2 -43.28 -11.84 -37.98
C CYS A 2 -42.12 -12.52 -37.25
N ARG A 3 -41.08 -11.74 -36.95
CA ARG A 3 -39.86 -12.19 -36.27
C ARG A 3 -40.15 -12.45 -34.80
N ASN A 4 -39.94 -13.68 -34.35
CA ASN A 4 -39.93 -14.07 -32.94
C ASN A 4 -38.85 -13.28 -32.19
N LYS A 5 -39.24 -12.25 -31.43
CA LYS A 5 -38.39 -11.68 -30.37
C LYS A 5 -38.68 -12.48 -29.11
N SER A 6 -37.70 -13.26 -28.67
CA SER A 6 -37.72 -14.07 -27.45
C SER A 6 -38.04 -13.21 -26.24
N THR A 7 -39.05 -13.60 -25.48
CA THR A 7 -39.31 -13.13 -24.11
C THR A 7 -38.05 -13.27 -23.25
N PRO A 8 -37.67 -12.26 -22.44
CA PRO A 8 -36.54 -12.38 -21.53
C PRO A 8 -36.85 -13.45 -20.48
N GLN A 9 -35.99 -14.47 -20.43
CA GLN A 9 -36.10 -15.60 -19.51
C GLN A 9 -35.54 -15.20 -18.14
N GLU A 10 -36.34 -15.36 -17.08
CA GLU A 10 -35.92 -15.12 -15.70
C GLU A 10 -34.78 -16.10 -15.33
N VAL A 11 -33.59 -15.56 -15.08
CA VAL A 11 -32.45 -16.30 -14.53
C VAL A 11 -32.53 -16.27 -13.00
N SER A 12 -33.17 -17.30 -12.44
CA SER A 12 -33.09 -17.57 -11.01
C SER A 12 -31.64 -17.87 -10.60
N SER A 13 -31.19 -17.28 -9.50
CA SER A 13 -29.82 -17.33 -8.96
C SER A 13 -29.48 -18.65 -8.26
N THR A 14 -30.20 -19.74 -8.52
CA THR A 14 -30.18 -20.95 -7.70
C THR A 14 -29.73 -22.22 -8.44
N ALA A 15 -28.91 -22.10 -9.49
CA ALA A 15 -28.50 -23.30 -10.24
C ALA A 15 -27.08 -23.27 -10.82
N ARG A 16 -26.04 -22.88 -10.05
CA ARG A 16 -24.64 -23.34 -10.30
C ARG A 16 -23.82 -23.40 -9.00
N ASN A 17 -24.13 -24.38 -8.16
CA ASN A 17 -23.12 -24.99 -7.28
C ASN A 17 -22.09 -25.69 -8.17
N ARG A 18 -21.07 -24.95 -8.64
CA ARG A 18 -19.84 -25.58 -9.13
C ARG A 18 -18.99 -25.88 -7.90
N ASP A 19 -19.16 -27.09 -7.40
CA ASP A 19 -18.22 -27.77 -6.50
C ASP A 19 -16.80 -27.62 -7.08
N ARG A 20 -16.00 -26.70 -6.53
CA ARG A 20 -14.54 -26.75 -6.61
C ARG A 20 -14.06 -27.71 -5.51
N ARG A 21 -14.35 -29.00 -5.66
CA ARG A 21 -13.71 -30.04 -4.86
C ARG A 21 -12.49 -30.56 -5.63
N HIS A 22 -11.36 -30.55 -4.93
CA HIS A 22 -10.14 -31.32 -5.19
C HIS A 22 -9.41 -31.12 -6.53
N ASN A 23 -8.63 -30.05 -6.59
CA ASN A 23 -7.24 -30.16 -7.04
C ASN A 23 -6.43 -29.18 -6.19
N PRO A 24 -5.38 -29.60 -5.45
CA PRO A 24 -4.39 -28.66 -4.99
C PRO A 24 -3.58 -28.30 -6.23
N ILE A 25 -4.09 -27.37 -7.03
CA ILE A 25 -3.17 -26.48 -7.74
C ILE A 25 -2.60 -25.65 -6.59
N ASN A 26 -1.59 -26.19 -5.89
CA ASN A 26 -0.53 -25.34 -5.40
C ASN A 26 -0.18 -24.51 -6.63
N PRO A 27 -0.51 -23.21 -6.70
CA PRO A 27 0.06 -22.41 -7.76
C PRO A 27 1.55 -22.68 -7.61
N ILE A 28 2.20 -23.12 -8.68
CA ILE A 28 3.66 -23.14 -8.70
C ILE A 28 4.02 -21.69 -8.40
N LYS A 29 4.34 -21.43 -7.13
CA LYS A 29 4.66 -20.10 -6.64
C LYS A 29 6.02 -19.85 -7.22
N ASP A 30 6.06 -19.23 -8.40
CA ASP A 30 7.30 -18.89 -9.06
C ASP A 30 8.18 -18.18 -8.00
N PRO A 31 9.36 -18.74 -7.68
CA PRO A 31 10.19 -18.24 -6.60
C PRO A 31 10.59 -16.77 -6.78
N ARG A 32 10.48 -16.23 -8.01
CA ARG A 32 10.59 -14.80 -8.30
C ARG A 32 9.60 -13.93 -7.52
N PHE A 33 8.41 -14.44 -7.20
CA PHE A 33 7.31 -13.64 -6.65
C PHE A 33 6.98 -13.92 -5.18
N PHE A 34 7.52 -14.99 -4.57
CA PHE A 34 7.06 -15.43 -3.24
C PHE A 34 8.12 -15.60 -2.15
N ASN A 35 9.42 -15.59 -2.48
CA ASN A 35 10.46 -15.63 -1.46
C ASN A 35 11.01 -14.22 -1.20
N LYS A 36 10.60 -13.61 -0.08
CA LYS A 36 11.19 -12.33 0.40
C LYS A 36 12.71 -12.41 0.56
N GLU A 37 13.23 -13.61 0.84
CA GLU A 37 14.67 -13.89 0.98
C GLU A 37 15.42 -13.96 -0.35
N VAL A 38 14.74 -14.19 -1.48
CA VAL A 38 15.37 -14.42 -2.79
C VAL A 38 15.04 -13.31 -3.78
N ASN A 39 13.94 -12.58 -3.60
CA ASN A 39 13.54 -11.56 -4.54
C ASN A 39 14.40 -10.29 -4.37
N PRO A 40 15.22 -9.93 -5.37
CA PRO A 40 16.19 -8.83 -5.27
C PRO A 40 15.53 -7.46 -5.07
N ILE A 41 14.22 -7.32 -5.34
CA ILE A 41 13.44 -6.11 -5.04
C ILE A 41 13.37 -5.87 -3.52
N TYR A 42 13.37 -6.92 -2.71
CA TYR A 42 13.32 -6.81 -1.24
C TYR A 42 14.71 -6.72 -0.59
N LEU A 43 15.76 -7.18 -1.27
CA LEU A 43 17.17 -7.02 -0.87
C LEU A 43 17.79 -5.71 -1.39
N ALA A 44 16.98 -4.83 -2.00
CA ALA A 44 17.45 -3.68 -2.77
C ALA A 44 18.41 -2.73 -2.01
N ASP A 45 18.33 -2.66 -0.67
CA ASP A 45 19.26 -1.86 0.13
C ASP A 45 20.69 -2.43 0.10
N ASN A 46 20.84 -3.76 0.08
CA ASN A 46 22.13 -4.46 0.04
C ASN A 46 22.75 -4.51 -1.36
N TYR A 47 21.93 -4.31 -2.40
CA TYR A 47 22.33 -4.40 -3.80
C TYR A 47 22.28 -3.04 -4.52
N SER A 48 22.29 -1.93 -3.78
CA SER A 48 22.26 -0.59 -4.40
C SER A 48 23.40 -0.39 -5.41
N PHE A 49 24.56 -1.01 -5.15
CA PHE A 49 25.72 -1.00 -6.05
C PHE A 49 25.46 -1.61 -7.43
N LEU A 50 24.48 -2.52 -7.56
CA LEU A 50 24.12 -3.09 -8.87
C LEU A 50 23.39 -2.05 -9.72
N TYR A 51 22.61 -1.15 -9.12
CA TYR A 51 21.89 -0.11 -9.85
C TYR A 51 22.80 1.01 -10.33
N ASP A 52 23.85 1.33 -9.57
CA ASP A 52 24.87 2.29 -9.99
C ASP A 52 25.60 1.79 -11.24
N LYS A 53 25.98 0.50 -11.26
CA LYS A 53 26.56 -0.16 -12.45
C LYS A 53 25.58 -0.24 -13.62
N GLU A 54 24.31 -0.60 -13.38
CA GLU A 54 23.27 -0.58 -14.42
C GLU A 54 23.13 0.82 -15.04
N LYS A 55 23.18 1.88 -14.22
CA LYS A 55 23.08 3.27 -14.69
C LYS A 55 24.28 3.67 -15.56
N GLU A 56 25.49 3.24 -15.21
CA GLU A 56 26.69 3.46 -16.02
C GLU A 56 26.56 2.79 -17.39
N ILE A 57 26.14 1.52 -17.43
CA ILE A 57 25.94 0.76 -18.67
C ILE A 57 24.86 1.42 -19.55
N LEU A 58 23.75 1.88 -18.96
CA LEU A 58 22.69 2.55 -19.72
C LEU A 58 23.16 3.90 -20.28
N LYS A 59 24.00 4.66 -19.57
CA LYS A 59 24.60 5.89 -20.10
C LYS A 59 25.53 5.60 -21.28
N GLU A 60 26.33 4.54 -21.22
CA GLU A 60 27.17 4.13 -22.35
C GLU A 60 26.32 3.76 -23.58
N ARG A 61 25.19 3.08 -23.38
CA ARG A 61 24.24 2.76 -24.46
C ARG A 61 23.54 4.01 -25.01
N GLN A 62 23.18 4.96 -24.14
CA GLN A 62 22.63 6.25 -24.54
C GLN A 62 23.62 7.03 -25.43
N ASN A 63 24.90 7.03 -25.06
CA ASN A 63 25.97 7.66 -25.85
C ASN A 63 26.18 6.98 -27.21
N LYS A 64 25.84 5.69 -27.33
CA LYS A 64 25.84 4.94 -28.60
C LYS A 64 24.58 5.19 -29.45
N GLY A 65 23.60 5.95 -28.95
CA GLY A 65 22.37 6.29 -29.64
C GLY A 65 21.19 5.35 -29.37
N ASP A 66 21.32 4.41 -28.42
CA ASP A 66 20.23 3.50 -28.07
C ASP A 66 19.10 4.23 -27.30
N ASN A 67 17.85 3.84 -27.57
CA ASN A 67 16.69 4.36 -26.82
C ASN A 67 16.53 3.65 -25.46
N VAL A 68 17.24 4.17 -24.45
CA VAL A 68 17.26 3.65 -23.08
C VAL A 68 16.35 4.41 -22.10
N GLN A 69 15.46 5.28 -22.60
CA GLN A 69 14.69 6.21 -21.76
C GLN A 69 13.88 5.50 -20.66
N LYS A 70 13.14 4.44 -21.03
CA LYS A 70 12.31 3.67 -20.09
C LYS A 70 13.13 2.94 -19.02
N GLU A 71 14.36 2.57 -19.35
CA GLU A 71 15.24 1.84 -18.44
C GLU A 71 15.88 2.81 -17.44
N MET A 72 16.24 4.01 -17.89
CA MET A 72 16.70 5.11 -17.03
C MET A 72 15.61 5.56 -16.05
N GLU A 73 14.38 5.76 -16.51
CA GLU A 73 13.22 6.10 -15.65
C GLU A 73 12.99 5.04 -14.56
N ARG A 74 13.18 3.76 -14.88
CA ARG A 74 13.07 2.66 -13.92
C ARG A 74 14.15 2.73 -12.84
N ILE A 75 15.39 3.02 -13.20
CA ILE A 75 16.49 3.19 -12.24
C ILE A 75 16.21 4.39 -11.33
N GLU A 76 15.74 5.51 -11.87
CA GLU A 76 15.39 6.68 -11.07
C GLU A 76 14.25 6.42 -10.08
N ALA A 77 13.18 5.75 -10.52
CA ALA A 77 12.08 5.36 -9.64
C ALA A 77 12.55 4.45 -8.49
N ARG A 78 13.47 3.52 -8.78
CA ARG A 78 14.08 2.65 -7.76
C ARG A 78 14.97 3.42 -6.79
N ASN A 79 15.78 4.36 -7.26
CA ASN A 79 16.60 5.21 -6.39
C ASN A 79 15.75 6.05 -5.44
N LYS A 80 14.62 6.59 -5.93
CA LYS A 80 13.64 7.30 -5.07
C LYS A 80 13.06 6.38 -4.00
N LEU A 81 12.73 5.12 -4.35
CA LEU A 81 12.22 4.14 -3.40
C LEU A 81 13.27 3.80 -2.32
N LEU A 82 14.53 3.59 -2.70
CA LEU A 82 15.63 3.32 -1.77
C LEU A 82 15.84 4.48 -0.80
N TYR A 83 15.78 5.72 -1.29
CA TYR A 83 15.87 6.91 -0.45
C TYR A 83 14.76 6.94 0.63
N VAL A 84 13.51 6.68 0.24
CA VAL A 84 12.38 6.62 1.18
C VAL A 84 12.59 5.53 2.22
N LYS A 85 13.01 4.32 1.82
CA LYS A 85 13.28 3.22 2.76
C LYS A 85 14.40 3.53 3.76
N ARG A 86 15.47 4.18 3.31
CA ARG A 86 16.57 4.62 4.19
C ARG A 86 16.08 5.63 5.23
N ASN A 87 15.25 6.58 4.82
CA ASN A 87 14.65 7.54 5.75
C ASN A 87 13.75 6.84 6.78
N GLU A 88 12.90 5.91 6.36
CA GLU A 88 12.06 5.12 7.29
C GLU A 88 12.90 4.30 8.28
N GLN A 89 14.03 3.73 7.84
CA GLN A 89 14.95 3.02 8.74
C GLN A 89 15.62 3.95 9.75
N GLN A 90 16.08 5.13 9.31
CA GLN A 90 16.67 6.13 10.19
C GLN A 90 15.67 6.65 11.22
N GLU A 91 14.42 6.87 10.82
CA GLU A 91 13.34 7.26 11.74
C GLU A 91 13.10 6.17 12.80
N LYS A 92 13.02 4.91 12.38
CA LYS A 92 12.90 3.76 13.30
C LYS A 92 14.08 3.66 14.27
N GLN A 93 15.31 3.88 13.79
CA GLN A 93 16.50 3.85 14.65
C GLN A 93 16.46 4.97 15.70
N LYS A 94 16.15 6.19 15.30
CA LYS A 94 15.96 7.33 16.22
C LYS A 94 14.85 7.06 17.25
N GLU A 95 13.81 6.33 16.85
CA GLU A 95 12.74 5.90 17.76
C GLU A 95 13.22 4.86 18.77
N LEU A 96 13.99 3.86 18.32
CA LEU A 96 14.58 2.85 19.19
C LEU A 96 15.56 3.47 20.19
N GLU A 97 16.38 4.43 19.76
CA GLU A 97 17.30 5.18 20.64
C GLU A 97 16.54 5.93 21.73
N ARG A 98 15.44 6.60 21.40
CA ARG A 98 14.59 7.26 22.40
C ARG A 98 13.99 6.30 23.41
N VAL A 99 13.52 5.14 22.95
CA VAL A 99 12.98 4.11 23.85
C VAL A 99 14.06 3.60 24.81
N LYS A 100 15.29 3.40 24.32
CA LYS A 100 16.44 3.05 25.17
C LYS A 100 16.76 4.12 26.21
N GLU A 101 16.62 5.40 25.87
CA GLU A 101 16.75 6.54 26.78
C GLU A 101 15.56 6.68 27.77
N GLY A 102 14.56 5.79 27.72
CA GLY A 102 13.34 5.87 28.54
C GLY A 102 12.37 6.97 28.09
N LYS A 103 12.64 7.62 26.96
CA LYS A 103 11.74 8.63 26.36
C LYS A 103 10.63 7.92 25.58
N LYS A 104 9.46 8.56 25.53
CA LYS A 104 8.32 8.03 24.75
C LYS A 104 8.67 7.99 23.26
N PRO A 105 8.36 6.89 22.53
CA PRO A 105 8.63 6.79 21.10
C PRO A 105 7.86 7.86 20.30
N PHE A 106 8.41 8.23 19.13
CA PHE A 106 7.74 9.15 18.19
C PHE A 106 6.52 8.56 17.50
N TYR A 107 6.24 7.25 17.62
CA TYR A 107 4.87 6.74 17.55
C TYR A 107 4.10 7.26 18.75
N ILE A 108 3.85 8.55 18.67
CA ILE A 108 2.97 9.38 19.41
C ILE A 108 1.99 8.55 20.24
N SER A 109 1.93 8.83 21.55
CA SER A 109 0.81 8.41 22.38
C SER A 109 -0.48 8.55 21.56
N ARG A 110 -1.29 7.50 21.41
CA ARG A 110 -2.44 7.46 20.48
C ARG A 110 -3.29 8.75 20.42
N LYS A 111 -3.28 9.55 21.49
CA LYS A 111 -3.77 10.93 21.58
C LYS A 111 -3.08 11.93 20.62
N GLN A 112 -1.75 12.12 20.63
CA GLN A 112 -1.16 13.18 19.78
C GLN A 112 -1.23 12.83 18.28
N ALA A 113 -1.45 11.54 17.92
CA ALA A 113 -1.47 11.07 16.53
C ALA A 113 -2.82 11.41 15.94
N LYS A 114 -3.86 11.24 16.77
CA LYS A 114 -5.20 11.76 16.51
C LYS A 114 -5.19 13.28 16.40
N VAL A 115 -4.40 13.99 17.21
CA VAL A 115 -4.28 15.45 17.12
C VAL A 115 -3.60 15.87 15.81
N ALA A 116 -2.44 15.29 15.47
CA ALA A 116 -1.74 15.59 14.22
C ALA A 116 -2.60 15.28 12.98
N GLN A 117 -3.26 14.11 12.96
CA GLN A 117 -4.18 13.74 11.89
C GLN A 117 -5.37 14.70 11.79
N ALA A 118 -5.91 15.13 12.93
CA ALA A 118 -6.98 16.12 12.97
C ALA A 118 -6.52 17.46 12.38
N MET A 119 -5.36 17.97 12.79
CA MET A 119 -4.79 19.21 12.26
C MET A 119 -4.59 19.15 10.75
N TYR A 120 -4.00 18.06 10.25
CA TYR A 120 -3.80 17.86 8.80
C TYR A 120 -5.13 17.85 8.03
N THR A 121 -6.14 17.15 8.54
CA THR A 121 -7.46 17.15 7.88
C THR A 121 -8.17 18.51 7.94
N ALA A 122 -7.97 19.29 9.01
CA ALA A 122 -8.52 20.63 9.12
C ALA A 122 -7.85 21.60 8.12
N GLN A 123 -6.53 21.48 7.92
CA GLN A 123 -5.80 22.27 6.94
C GLN A 123 -6.26 21.97 5.50
N ASN A 124 -6.49 20.69 5.16
CA ASN A 124 -6.84 20.31 3.79
C ASN A 124 -8.33 20.42 3.44
N LYS A 125 -9.22 20.20 4.41
CA LYS A 125 -10.67 20.10 4.18
C LYS A 125 -11.50 21.13 4.96
N GLY A 126 -10.84 22.00 5.72
CA GLY A 126 -11.47 22.95 6.62
C GLY A 126 -11.83 22.37 7.98
N ALA A 127 -11.88 23.23 9.00
CA ALA A 127 -12.24 22.85 10.36
C ALA A 127 -13.69 22.32 10.46
N GLU A 128 -14.61 22.88 9.67
CA GLU A 128 -16.03 22.47 9.66
C GLU A 128 -16.23 21.01 9.26
N TYR A 129 -15.50 20.56 8.23
CA TYR A 129 -15.52 19.15 7.80
C TYR A 129 -15.09 18.22 8.94
N LEU A 130 -14.06 18.61 9.70
CA LEU A 130 -13.58 17.84 10.84
C LEU A 130 -14.61 17.79 11.96
N ILE A 131 -15.21 18.92 12.31
CA ILE A 131 -16.26 19.02 13.33
C ILE A 131 -17.46 18.14 12.95
N ASN A 132 -17.92 18.20 11.71
CA ASN A 132 -19.04 17.38 11.22
C ASN A 132 -18.72 15.88 11.29
N ARG A 133 -17.49 15.49 10.93
CA ARG A 133 -17.03 14.10 11.05
C ARG A 133 -16.97 13.63 12.50
N LEU A 134 -16.53 14.48 13.42
CA LEU A 134 -16.49 14.17 14.85
C LEU A 134 -17.91 14.04 15.43
N LYS A 135 -18.82 14.96 15.09
CA LYS A 135 -20.24 14.88 15.50
C LYS A 135 -20.90 13.59 15.00
N LYS A 136 -20.65 13.19 13.75
CA LYS A 136 -21.17 11.93 13.21
C LYS A 136 -20.65 10.71 13.98
N LYS A 137 -19.35 10.65 14.25
CA LYS A 137 -18.74 9.58 15.06
C LYS A 137 -19.26 9.54 16.49
N GLN A 138 -19.59 10.68 17.09
CA GLN A 138 -20.18 10.74 18.42
C GLN A 138 -21.58 10.11 18.41
N LYS A 139 -22.45 10.51 17.48
CA LYS A 139 -23.79 9.92 17.31
C LYS A 139 -23.75 8.40 17.08
N GLU A 140 -22.81 7.92 16.27
CA GLU A 140 -22.62 6.48 16.05
C GLU A 140 -22.23 5.71 17.32
N ARG A 141 -21.45 6.32 18.22
CA ARG A 141 -21.09 5.73 19.51
C ARG A 141 -22.27 5.74 20.48
N ASP A 142 -22.97 6.86 20.55
CA ASP A 142 -24.12 7.02 21.43
C ASP A 142 -25.24 6.01 21.07
N ASN A 143 -25.46 5.78 19.76
CA ASN A 143 -26.39 4.76 19.28
C ASN A 143 -25.95 3.33 19.63
N LYS A 144 -24.65 3.02 19.52
CA LYS A 144 -24.11 1.71 19.92
C LYS A 144 -24.22 1.46 21.43
N SER A 145 -24.04 2.49 22.25
CA SER A 145 -24.26 2.34 23.70
C SER A 145 -25.73 2.13 24.05
N ARG A 146 -26.67 2.73 23.31
CA ARG A 146 -28.11 2.51 23.54
C ARG A 146 -28.53 1.07 23.26
N SER A 147 -28.05 0.48 22.16
CA SER A 147 -28.36 -0.93 21.82
C SER A 147 -27.73 -1.97 22.74
N ILE A 148 -26.94 -1.57 23.74
CA ILE A 148 -26.37 -2.48 24.75
C ILE A 148 -27.28 -2.52 26.00
N TYR A 149 -28.15 -1.52 26.16
CA TYR A 149 -29.12 -1.44 27.27
C TYR A 149 -30.56 -1.78 26.86
N GLU A 150 -30.90 -1.71 25.56
CA GLU A 150 -32.13 -2.27 24.97
C GLU A 150 -31.97 -3.76 24.66
#